data_AF-A0A365Z2P6-F1
#
_entry.id   AF-A0A365Z2P6-F1
#
_cell.length_a   1.000
_cell.length_b   1.000
_cell.length_c   1.000
_cell.angle_alpha   90.00
_cell.angle_beta   90.00
_cell.angle_gamma   90.00
#
_symmetry.space_group_name_H-M   'P 1'
#
loop_
_entity.id
_entity.type
_entity.pdbx_description
1 polymer ?
#
loop_
_entity_poly.entity_id
_entity_poly.type
_entity_poly.pdbx_seq_one_letter_code
_entity_poly.pdbx_strand_id
1 'polypeptide(L)'
;MRDTGNVDGQCDFAMAQLPDHWIVCRYNNLARPPVLARDRLSQQGTLIVCDVQEGEHVSRVQCYEKGELKWSITHDGEGGDTLDLEVKGIVPSSFAPMRRAAFAAQQKVDRQGEGAVSHPMYWLPLDFAASLTGYRYDRENYEWGTPEFTELEPAPPSPDLF
;
A
#
# COMPACT_ATOMS: atom_id res chain seq x y z
N MET A 1 -13.81 10.31 0.05
CA MET A 1 -13.69 10.20 -1.41
C MET A 1 -14.76 9.26 -1.94
N ARG A 2 -15.16 9.40 -3.20
CA ARG A 2 -16.13 8.56 -3.92
C ARG A 2 -15.51 8.11 -5.24
N ASP A 3 -15.72 6.84 -5.59
CA ASP A 3 -15.39 6.32 -6.92
C ASP A 3 -16.29 6.94 -7.99
N THR A 4 -15.68 7.53 -9.01
CA THR A 4 -16.40 8.13 -10.14
C THR A 4 -16.76 7.11 -11.21
N GLY A 5 -16.06 5.98 -11.28
CA GLY A 5 -16.18 5.02 -12.38
C GLY A 5 -15.51 5.47 -13.70
N ASN A 6 -14.85 6.63 -13.73
CA ASN A 6 -14.15 7.12 -14.91
C ASN A 6 -12.74 6.52 -14.96
N VAL A 7 -12.39 5.85 -16.07
CA VAL A 7 -11.06 5.27 -16.29
C VAL A 7 -9.99 6.37 -16.27
N ASP A 8 -9.01 6.19 -15.40
CA ASP A 8 -7.97 7.17 -15.11
C ASP A 8 -6.96 7.32 -16.27
N GLY A 9 -6.64 8.56 -16.61
CA GLY A 9 -5.54 8.91 -17.49
C GLY A 9 -4.35 9.59 -16.80
N GLN A 10 -4.57 10.36 -15.71
CA GLN A 10 -3.58 11.23 -15.04
C GLN A 10 -4.02 11.76 -13.63
N CYS A 11 -4.88 11.07 -12.88
CA CYS A 11 -5.45 11.59 -11.63
C CYS A 11 -4.54 11.39 -10.40
N ASP A 12 -4.67 12.29 -9.42
CA ASP A 12 -3.91 12.26 -8.15
C ASP A 12 -4.35 11.09 -7.24
N PHE A 13 -5.56 10.57 -7.46
CA PHE A 13 -6.20 9.49 -6.72
C PHE A 13 -6.91 8.54 -7.68
N ALA A 14 -6.56 7.27 -7.61
CA ALA A 14 -7.27 6.25 -8.35
C ALA A 14 -7.47 4.98 -7.52
N MET A 15 -8.57 4.27 -7.78
CA MET A 15 -8.81 2.95 -7.21
C MET A 15 -8.98 1.89 -8.30
N ALA A 16 -8.62 0.66 -8.01
CA ALA A 16 -9.00 -0.48 -8.83
C ALA A 16 -9.62 -1.56 -7.95
N GLN A 17 -10.68 -2.18 -8.45
CA GLN A 17 -11.23 -3.40 -7.88
C GLN A 17 -10.57 -4.60 -8.55
N LEU A 18 -9.98 -5.49 -7.75
CA LEU A 18 -9.34 -6.71 -8.23
C LEU A 18 -10.34 -7.88 -8.24
N PRO A 19 -10.08 -8.95 -9.03
CA PRO A 19 -10.99 -10.09 -9.18
C PRO A 19 -11.46 -10.74 -7.87
N ASP A 20 -10.63 -10.71 -6.81
CA ASP A 20 -10.92 -11.31 -5.51
C ASP A 20 -11.51 -10.32 -4.48
N HIS A 21 -12.24 -9.30 -4.95
CA HIS A 21 -12.89 -8.26 -4.14
C HIS A 21 -11.96 -7.32 -3.36
N TRP A 22 -10.66 -7.32 -3.65
CA TRP A 22 -9.74 -6.33 -3.10
C TRP A 22 -9.92 -4.98 -3.79
N ILE A 23 -9.83 -3.91 -3.00
CA ILE A 23 -9.73 -2.55 -3.51
C ILE A 23 -8.30 -2.08 -3.26
N VAL A 24 -7.64 -1.57 -4.30
CA VAL A 24 -6.32 -0.93 -4.19
C VAL A 24 -6.46 0.54 -4.54
N CYS A 25 -5.85 1.42 -3.74
CA CYS A 25 -5.77 2.84 -4.02
C CYS A 25 -4.33 3.23 -4.36
N ARG A 26 -4.15 4.07 -5.38
CA ARG A 26 -2.87 4.69 -5.74
C ARG A 26 -2.93 6.19 -5.48
N TYR A 27 -1.80 6.72 -5.02
CA TYR A 27 -1.59 8.15 -4.78
C TYR A 27 -0.31 8.57 -5.46
N ASN A 28 -0.33 9.70 -6.17
CA ASN A 28 0.90 10.37 -6.60
C ASN A 28 1.21 11.52 -5.65
N ASN A 29 2.39 11.46 -5.01
CA ASN A 29 3.10 12.59 -4.44
C ASN A 29 2.28 13.55 -3.55
N LEU A 30 1.71 13.02 -2.46
CA LEU A 30 0.97 13.84 -1.49
C LEU A 30 1.65 13.79 -0.12
N ALA A 31 2.38 14.86 0.20
CA ALA A 31 2.91 15.15 1.54
C ALA A 31 1.83 15.10 2.64
N ARG A 32 0.54 15.11 2.25
CA ARG A 32 -0.62 14.74 3.07
C ARG A 32 -1.64 14.02 2.19
N PRO A 33 -1.68 12.68 2.16
CA PRO A 33 -2.76 12.00 1.45
C PRO A 33 -4.09 12.44 2.08
N PRO A 34 -5.08 12.93 1.31
CA PRO A 34 -6.39 13.25 1.84
C PRO A 34 -6.95 12.04 2.55
N VAL A 35 -7.71 12.31 3.61
CA VAL A 35 -8.35 11.28 4.43
C VAL A 35 -9.27 10.49 3.52
N LEU A 36 -8.76 9.37 3.01
CA LEU A 36 -9.55 8.37 2.34
C LEU A 36 -10.56 7.90 3.38
N ALA A 37 -11.83 7.82 2.99
CA ALA A 37 -12.86 7.26 3.86
C ALA A 37 -12.68 5.74 3.88
N ARG A 38 -11.55 5.28 4.43
CA ARG A 38 -11.12 3.88 4.50
C ARG A 38 -12.16 3.06 5.26
N ASP A 39 -12.77 3.71 6.24
CA ASP A 39 -13.90 3.22 7.00
C ASP A 39 -15.10 2.89 6.09
N ARG A 40 -15.45 3.79 5.16
CA ARG A 40 -16.56 3.61 4.22
C ARG A 40 -16.22 2.65 3.07
N LEU A 41 -15.02 2.76 2.51
CA LEU A 41 -14.60 1.93 1.36
C LEU A 41 -14.45 0.45 1.74
N SER A 42 -14.05 0.15 2.97
CA SER A 42 -13.96 -1.23 3.47
C SER A 42 -15.29 -1.81 4.00
N GLN A 43 -16.42 -1.11 3.84
CA GLN A 43 -17.73 -1.67 4.19
C GLN A 43 -18.18 -2.77 3.22
N GLN A 44 -17.70 -2.72 1.97
CA GLN A 44 -18.11 -3.64 0.91
C GLN A 44 -17.13 -4.79 0.69
N GLY A 45 -15.98 -4.79 1.39
CA GLY A 45 -14.93 -5.79 1.23
C GLY A 45 -13.67 -5.44 2.01
N THR A 46 -12.62 -6.24 1.85
CA THR A 46 -11.32 -5.96 2.45
C THR A 46 -10.54 -4.96 1.59
N LEU A 47 -10.09 -3.87 2.21
CA LEU A 47 -9.36 -2.80 1.57
C LEU A 47 -7.87 -2.89 1.93
N ILE A 48 -6.99 -2.87 0.93
CA ILE A 48 -5.56 -2.71 1.13
C ILE A 48 -5.15 -1.34 0.61
N VAL A 49 -4.52 -0.56 1.48
CA VAL A 49 -3.97 0.75 1.15
C VAL A 49 -2.45 0.66 1.16
N CYS A 50 -1.81 1.08 0.07
CA CYS A 50 -0.37 1.16 -0.05
C CYS A 50 0.03 2.64 -0.17
N ASP A 51 0.85 3.11 0.76
CA ASP A 51 1.45 4.45 0.73
C ASP A 51 2.96 4.29 0.50
N VAL A 52 3.51 5.01 -0.47
CA VAL A 52 4.92 4.88 -0.88
C VAL A 52 5.55 6.25 -1.06
N GLN A 53 6.71 6.44 -0.44
CA GLN A 53 7.55 7.62 -0.60
C GLN A 53 8.95 7.15 -0.99
N GLU A 54 9.27 7.25 -2.28
CA GLU A 54 10.50 6.67 -2.85
C GLU A 54 11.77 7.43 -2.42
N GLY A 55 11.72 8.76 -2.31
CA GLY A 55 12.88 9.59 -1.97
C GLY A 55 13.46 9.29 -0.58
N GLU A 56 12.59 9.03 0.39
CA GLU A 56 12.92 8.76 1.78
C GLU A 56 12.90 7.25 2.11
N HIS A 57 12.62 6.40 1.13
CA HIS A 57 12.42 4.97 1.31
C HIS A 57 11.44 4.63 2.44
N VAL A 58 10.28 5.30 2.44
CA VAL A 58 9.17 4.99 3.35
C VAL A 58 8.10 4.21 2.59
N SER A 59 7.71 3.06 3.12
CA SER A 59 6.60 2.30 2.57
C SER A 59 5.66 1.83 3.68
N ARG A 60 4.35 1.90 3.40
CA ARG A 60 3.33 1.50 4.35
C ARG A 60 2.23 0.74 3.66
N VAL A 61 1.80 -0.35 4.28
CA VAL A 61 0.63 -1.10 3.87
C VAL A 61 -0.32 -1.25 5.05
N GLN A 62 -1.60 -1.00 4.79
CA GLN A 62 -2.66 -1.08 5.79
C GLN A 62 -3.83 -1.89 5.28
N CYS A 63 -4.38 -2.74 6.13
CA CYS A 63 -5.57 -3.53 5.83
C CYS A 63 -6.76 -3.07 6.66
N TYR A 64 -7.86 -2.79 5.97
CA TYR A 64 -9.13 -2.42 6.56
C TYR A 64 -10.21 -3.44 6.23
N GLU A 65 -11.06 -3.74 7.20
CA GLU A 65 -12.20 -4.62 7.01
C GLU A 65 -13.36 -4.11 7.86
N LYS A 66 -14.56 -3.98 7.26
CA LYS A 66 -15.78 -3.47 7.94
C LYS A 66 -15.58 -2.11 8.61
N GLY A 67 -14.75 -1.28 7.99
CA GLY A 67 -14.45 0.06 8.45
C GLY A 67 -13.32 0.20 9.47
N GLU A 68 -12.71 -0.90 9.89
CA GLU A 68 -11.70 -0.91 10.94
C GLU A 68 -10.31 -1.25 10.41
N LEU A 69 -9.27 -0.60 10.95
CA LEU A 69 -7.87 -0.99 10.70
C LEU A 69 -7.60 -2.33 11.40
N LYS A 70 -7.32 -3.38 10.62
CA LYS A 70 -6.99 -4.71 11.15
C LYS A 70 -5.50 -4.86 11.43
N TRP A 71 -4.67 -4.37 10.52
CA TRP A 71 -3.22 -4.37 10.69
C TRP A 71 -2.55 -3.32 9.80
N SER A 72 -1.34 -2.93 10.17
CA SER A 72 -0.45 -2.11 9.35
C SER A 72 0.99 -2.56 9.45
N ILE A 73 1.73 -2.38 8.36
CA ILE A 73 3.16 -2.64 8.25
C ILE A 73 3.78 -1.39 7.66
N THR A 74 4.75 -0.81 8.36
CA THR A 74 5.45 0.40 7.92
C THR A 74 6.95 0.12 7.96
N HIS A 75 7.65 0.43 6.89
CA HIS A 75 9.10 0.60 6.89
C HIS A 75 9.39 2.09 6.77
N ASP A 76 10.20 2.61 7.69
CA ASP A 76 10.71 3.96 7.67
C ASP A 76 12.25 3.93 7.71
N GLY A 77 12.86 4.04 6.53
CA GLY A 77 14.31 4.05 6.37
C GLY A 77 14.97 5.39 6.72
N GLU A 78 14.23 6.39 7.20
CA GLU A 78 14.78 7.70 7.53
C GLU A 78 15.91 7.61 8.57
N GLY A 79 16.87 8.52 8.47
CA GLY A 79 18.04 8.53 9.37
C GLY A 79 19.02 7.36 9.18
N GLY A 80 18.81 6.51 8.16
CA GLY A 80 19.70 5.40 7.82
C GLY A 80 19.36 4.08 8.51
N ASP A 81 18.20 3.96 9.16
CA ASP A 81 17.75 2.68 9.74
C ASP A 81 17.13 1.77 8.67
N THR A 82 18.01 1.12 7.89
CA THR A 82 17.59 0.22 6.80
C THR A 82 16.81 -1.00 7.28
N LEU A 83 16.77 -1.29 8.59
CA LEU A 83 16.09 -2.44 9.18
C LEU A 83 14.82 -2.08 9.93
N ASP A 84 14.42 -0.80 9.97
CA ASP A 84 13.18 -0.36 10.62
C ASP A 84 11.99 -1.16 10.07
N LEU A 85 11.07 -1.54 10.95
CA LEU A 85 9.82 -2.18 10.54
C LEU A 85 8.83 -2.17 11.69
N GLU A 86 7.86 -1.27 11.60
CA GLU A 86 6.73 -1.26 12.52
C GLU A 86 5.62 -2.20 12.02
N VAL A 87 5.12 -3.03 12.93
CA VAL A 87 3.98 -3.92 12.69
C VAL A 87 2.93 -3.70 13.77
N LYS A 88 1.71 -3.33 13.37
CA LYS A 88 0.56 -3.15 14.27
C LYS A 88 -0.56 -4.10 13.88
N GLY A 89 -1.27 -4.62 14.89
CA GLY A 89 -2.40 -5.54 14.70
C GLY A 89 -1.96 -6.98 14.41
N ILE A 90 -2.90 -7.79 13.92
CA ILE A 90 -2.69 -9.21 13.62
C ILE A 90 -2.49 -9.38 12.12
N VAL A 91 -1.22 -9.45 11.69
CA VAL A 91 -0.85 -9.68 10.29
C VAL A 91 -0.93 -11.18 9.96
N PRO A 92 -1.34 -11.56 8.73
CA PRO A 92 -1.32 -12.96 8.29
C PRO A 92 0.01 -13.68 8.50
N SER A 93 -0.04 -14.98 8.83
CA SER A 93 1.15 -15.78 9.18
C SER A 93 2.16 -15.92 8.04
N SER A 94 1.74 -15.73 6.79
CA SER A 94 2.60 -15.67 5.60
C SER A 94 3.60 -14.51 5.65
N PHE A 95 3.38 -13.47 6.47
CA PHE A 95 4.30 -12.35 6.61
C PHE A 95 5.62 -12.73 7.29
N ALA A 96 5.58 -13.57 8.33
CA ALA A 96 6.75 -13.92 9.12
C ALA A 96 7.92 -14.49 8.30
N PRO A 97 7.73 -15.45 7.36
CA PRO A 97 8.81 -15.89 6.48
C PRO A 97 9.31 -14.81 5.54
N MET A 98 8.43 -13.95 4.99
CA MET A 98 8.84 -12.84 4.11
C MET A 98 9.71 -11.83 4.84
N ARG A 99 9.33 -11.45 6.07
CA ARG A 99 10.12 -10.57 6.93
C ARG A 99 11.52 -11.13 7.19
N ARG A 100 11.63 -12.42 7.52
CA ARG A 100 12.94 -13.06 7.74
C ARG A 100 13.83 -13.01 6.49
N ALA A 101 13.24 -13.25 5.31
CA ALA A 101 13.96 -13.20 4.05
C ALA A 101 14.43 -11.78 3.71
N ALA A 102 13.56 -10.78 3.83
CA ALA A 102 13.87 -9.37 3.59
C ALA A 102 14.97 -8.87 4.55
N PHE A 103 14.85 -9.19 5.84
CA PHE A 103 15.85 -8.82 6.85
C PHE A 103 17.24 -9.41 6.52
N ALA A 104 17.30 -10.70 6.19
CA ALA A 104 18.55 -11.35 5.82
C ALA A 104 19.15 -10.79 4.51
N ALA A 105 18.30 -10.36 3.57
CA ALA A 105 18.73 -9.72 2.33
C ALA A 105 19.27 -8.31 2.58
N GLN A 106 18.58 -7.50 3.39
CA GLN A 106 19.02 -6.15 3.75
C GLN A 106 20.37 -6.18 4.46
N GLN A 107 20.58 -7.10 5.42
CA GLN A 107 21.89 -7.27 6.04
C GLN A 107 23.02 -7.66 5.06
N LYS A 108 22.71 -8.27 3.91
CA LYS A 108 23.72 -8.53 2.87
C LYS A 108 24.01 -7.27 2.06
N VAL A 109 22.97 -6.49 1.74
CA VAL A 109 23.09 -5.18 1.09
C VAL A 109 23.94 -4.24 1.94
N ASP A 110 23.62 -4.10 3.23
CA ASP A 110 24.33 -3.18 4.13
C ASP A 110 25.82 -3.54 4.25
N ARG A 111 26.17 -4.83 4.14
CA ARG A 111 27.56 -5.31 4.13
C ARG A 111 28.33 -5.01 2.84
N GLN A 112 27.63 -4.78 1.73
CA GLN A 112 28.26 -4.44 0.45
C GLN A 112 28.68 -2.96 0.38
N GLY A 113 28.16 -2.12 1.28
CA GLY A 113 28.50 -0.70 1.36
C GLY A 113 27.79 0.18 0.34
N GLU A 114 28.23 1.43 0.25
CA GLU A 114 27.65 2.48 -0.61
C GLU A 114 27.77 2.07 -2.09
N GLY A 115 26.66 1.63 -2.68
CA GLY A 115 26.60 1.14 -4.06
C GLY A 115 25.58 0.02 -4.28
N ALA A 116 25.11 -0.62 -3.20
CA ALA A 116 24.01 -1.56 -3.28
C ALA A 116 22.68 -0.83 -3.51
N VAL A 117 22.05 -1.06 -4.66
CA VAL A 117 20.81 -0.37 -5.13
C VAL A 117 19.54 -1.08 -4.62
N SER A 118 19.67 -2.08 -3.76
CA SER A 118 18.55 -2.91 -3.32
C SER A 118 18.10 -2.51 -1.92
N HIS A 119 16.80 -2.29 -1.74
CA HIS A 119 16.19 -1.98 -0.45
C HIS A 119 15.14 -3.04 -0.06
N PRO A 120 15.54 -4.30 0.27
CA PRO A 120 14.59 -5.36 0.58
C PRO A 120 13.58 -5.05 1.69
N MET A 121 13.98 -4.30 2.73
CA MET A 121 13.07 -3.95 3.83
C MET A 121 12.03 -2.90 3.39
N TYR A 122 12.43 -1.94 2.57
CA TYR A 122 11.54 -0.97 1.94
C TYR A 122 10.48 -1.62 1.05
N TRP A 123 10.84 -2.64 0.29
CA TRP A 123 9.87 -3.33 -0.58
C TRP A 123 8.97 -4.32 0.16
N LEU A 124 9.35 -4.77 1.36
CA LEU A 124 8.66 -5.84 2.09
C LEU A 124 7.15 -5.58 2.31
N PRO A 125 6.69 -4.40 2.78
CA PRO A 125 5.26 -4.15 2.94
C PRO A 125 4.48 -4.33 1.63
N LEU A 126 5.04 -3.83 0.53
CA LEU A 126 4.44 -3.87 -0.81
C LEU A 126 4.44 -5.29 -1.41
N ASP A 127 5.54 -6.02 -1.23
CA ASP A 127 5.61 -7.44 -1.60
C ASP A 127 4.60 -8.28 -0.83
N PHE A 128 4.41 -7.96 0.45
CA PHE A 128 3.39 -8.62 1.24
C PHE A 128 1.98 -8.31 0.75
N ALA A 129 1.66 -7.05 0.44
CA ALA A 129 0.39 -6.68 -0.19
C ALA A 129 0.16 -7.46 -1.49
N ALA A 130 1.16 -7.51 -2.37
CA ALA A 130 1.09 -8.24 -3.63
C ALA A 130 0.89 -9.75 -3.44
N SER A 131 1.45 -10.33 -2.37
CA SER A 131 1.22 -11.75 -2.04
C SER A 131 -0.22 -12.06 -1.62
N LEU A 132 -0.95 -11.06 -1.13
CA LEU A 132 -2.36 -11.20 -0.71
C LEU A 132 -3.33 -10.87 -1.84
N THR A 133 -3.03 -9.84 -2.64
CA THR A 133 -3.95 -9.26 -3.62
C THR A 133 -3.63 -9.64 -5.06
N GLY A 134 -2.43 -10.16 -5.32
CA GLY A 134 -1.92 -10.37 -6.67
C GLY A 134 -1.50 -9.08 -7.39
N TYR A 135 -1.53 -7.91 -6.73
CA TYR A 135 -1.24 -6.59 -7.34
C TYR A 135 -0.06 -5.86 -6.67
N ARG A 136 0.78 -5.21 -7.48
CA ARG A 136 1.87 -4.31 -7.05
C ARG A 136 1.99 -3.11 -7.99
N TYR A 137 2.09 -1.89 -7.46
CA TYR A 137 1.95 -0.67 -8.27
C TYR A 137 3.02 -0.47 -9.36
N ASP A 138 4.16 -1.12 -9.22
CA ASP A 138 5.33 -1.06 -10.09
C ASP A 138 5.41 -2.24 -11.07
N ARG A 139 4.37 -3.09 -11.15
CA ARG A 139 4.27 -4.18 -12.13
C ARG A 139 3.27 -3.83 -13.23
N GLU A 140 3.69 -4.05 -14.47
CA GLU A 140 2.91 -3.68 -15.66
C GLU A 140 1.94 -4.78 -16.14
N ASN A 141 2.24 -6.06 -15.86
CA ASN A 141 1.51 -7.20 -16.43
C ASN A 141 1.08 -8.20 -15.35
N TYR A 142 -0.17 -8.67 -15.43
CA TYR A 142 -0.71 -9.74 -14.61
C TYR A 142 -1.45 -10.77 -15.47
N GLU A 143 -1.52 -12.02 -15.01
CA GLU A 143 -2.24 -13.09 -15.72
C GLU A 143 -3.74 -12.81 -15.86
N TRP A 144 -4.32 -12.06 -14.93
CA TRP A 144 -5.72 -11.66 -14.92
C TRP A 144 -5.99 -10.35 -15.68
N GLY A 145 -4.96 -9.75 -16.30
CA GLY A 145 -5.08 -8.50 -17.06
C GLY A 145 -4.50 -7.28 -16.35
N THR A 146 -4.82 -6.09 -16.86
CA THR A 146 -4.41 -4.82 -16.26
C THR A 146 -5.55 -4.30 -15.39
N PRO A 147 -5.30 -3.90 -14.13
CA PRO A 147 -6.34 -3.29 -13.31
C PRO A 147 -6.80 -1.99 -13.96
N GLU A 148 -8.11 -1.87 -14.16
CA GLU A 148 -8.72 -0.60 -14.56
C GLU A 148 -8.81 0.30 -13.33
N PHE A 149 -8.04 1.38 -13.35
CA PHE A 149 -8.08 2.40 -12.33
C PHE A 149 -9.18 3.40 -12.62
N THR A 150 -10.01 3.69 -11.63
CA THR A 150 -11.05 4.71 -11.68
C THR A 150 -10.73 5.88 -10.77
N GLU A 151 -11.05 7.10 -11.21
CA GLU A 151 -10.77 8.32 -10.46
C GLU A 151 -11.57 8.38 -9.14
N LEU A 152 -10.88 8.84 -8.10
CA LEU A 152 -11.45 9.10 -6.78
C LEU A 152 -11.62 10.60 -6.53
N GLU A 153 -12.86 11.06 -6.38
CA GLU A 153 -13.15 12.45 -6.04
C GLU A 153 -13.38 12.65 -4.54
N PRO A 154 -13.07 13.83 -3.95
CA PRO A 154 -13.53 14.19 -2.61
C PRO A 154 -15.05 13.98 -2.48
N ALA A 155 -15.49 13.28 -1.43
CA ALA A 155 -16.92 13.17 -1.21
C ALA A 155 -17.44 14.56 -0.78
N PRO A 156 -18.56 15.07 -1.33
CA PRO A 156 -19.16 16.28 -0.80
C PRO A 156 -19.45 16.08 0.70
N PRO A 157 -19.31 17.12 1.53
CA PRO A 157 -19.64 17.02 2.95
C PRO A 157 -21.07 16.49 3.09
N SER A 158 -21.25 15.46 3.91
CA SER A 158 -22.58 14.90 4.19
C SER A 158 -23.49 16.03 4.70
N PRO A 159 -24.69 16.24 4.12
CA PRO A 159 -25.58 17.33 4.53
C PRO A 159 -26.22 17.17 5.92
N ASP A 160 -25.94 16.08 6.63
CA ASP A 160 -26.55 15.81 7.94
C ASP A 160 -25.58 16.10 9.09
N LEU A 161 -25.38 17.39 9.38
CA LEU A 161 -25.04 17.92 10.70
C LEU A 161 -25.39 19.43 10.70
N PHE A 162 -26.67 19.74 10.82
CA PHE A 162 -27.18 21.01 11.35
C PHE A 162 -28.21 20.71 12.43
#